data_AF-A0A525WEF6-F1
#
_entry.id   AF-A0A525WEF6-F1
#
_cell.length_a   1.000
_cell.length_b   1.000
_cell.length_c   1.000
_cell.angle_alpha   90.00
_cell.angle_beta   90.00
_cell.angle_gamma   90.00
#
_symmetry.space_group_name_H-M   'P 1'
#
loop_
_entity.id
_entity.type
_entity.pdbx_description
1 polymer ?
#
loop_
_entity_poly.entity_id
_entity_poly.type
_entity_poly.pdbx_seq_one_letter_code
_entity_poly.pdbx_strand_id
1 'polypeptide(L)'
;MAVQTLGHLRRLAGLWAVFGVVFALSTPVQAAESIRVLMASDVHRLDVRAESVVWLTDGQSRSHSYSTVLHIELRGAALLVNGTRVAGEQLTLRAGEHDLKLWLPRVSSGNHGATLQPADERGALHVSGLVHLVRRGKGLLVINQVDLEEYVKGVVPAEVNSTWHAEMLKVQAVAARTYALYQHMLSASRDYDVAASIQDQVYRGRQGVDARVQEAVESTRGLVVTHDGAPIYAAFSSTAAGITEDAMVVWSKDLPYLKGVECPFDVESPYYQWKASFRVTTLERNLRHQGFSVGTIATMTPVGFSRAGRVSKLRILHSKGELILRGEDLRKAIGYTVVPSTQFTIESMGQDIVLAGYGAGHAVGLCQWGAKELAELGYSFSSILRYYYPGTELQNVALTKMPPVPTS
;
A
#
# COMPACT_ATOMS: atom_id res chain seq x y z
N MET A 1 -10.05 -25.43 -82.23
CA MET A 1 -8.88 -25.26 -83.13
C MET A 1 -7.63 -25.55 -82.34
N ALA A 2 -6.66 -26.20 -82.98
CA ALA A 2 -5.27 -26.39 -82.59
C ALA A 2 -4.97 -27.25 -81.34
N VAL A 3 -4.81 -28.54 -81.64
CA VAL A 3 -3.97 -29.53 -80.96
C VAL A 3 -2.49 -29.13 -81.12
N GLN A 4 -1.70 -29.24 -80.06
CA GLN A 4 -0.26 -29.50 -80.15
C GLN A 4 0.20 -30.38 -78.99
N THR A 5 1.24 -31.14 -79.27
CA THR A 5 1.54 -32.50 -78.80
C THR A 5 2.99 -32.63 -78.31
N LEU A 6 3.25 -33.69 -77.52
CA LEU A 6 4.54 -34.30 -77.12
C LEU A 6 5.43 -33.52 -76.12
N GLY A 7 6.10 -34.13 -75.14
CA GLY A 7 6.26 -35.55 -74.79
C GLY A 7 7.21 -35.82 -73.59
N HIS A 8 7.27 -37.11 -73.22
CA HIS A 8 8.23 -37.86 -72.34
C HIS A 8 8.10 -37.76 -70.80
N LEU A 9 7.63 -38.82 -70.08
CA LEU A 9 8.33 -40.05 -69.56
C LEU A 9 9.36 -39.71 -68.45
N ARG A 10 9.34 -40.18 -67.19
CA ARG A 10 9.06 -41.50 -66.58
C ARG A 10 8.78 -41.38 -65.04
N ARG A 11 7.95 -42.31 -64.55
CA ARG A 11 7.82 -42.97 -63.22
C ARG A 11 8.70 -42.49 -62.03
N LEU A 12 8.07 -42.36 -60.85
CA LEU A 12 8.36 -43.19 -59.66
C LEU A 12 7.29 -42.99 -58.57
N ALA A 13 6.78 -44.12 -58.06
CA ALA A 13 5.96 -44.20 -56.87
C ALA A 13 6.85 -44.06 -55.62
N GLY A 14 6.32 -43.47 -54.55
CA GLY A 14 7.00 -43.43 -53.25
C GLY A 14 6.08 -42.92 -52.16
N LEU A 15 5.62 -43.83 -51.29
CA LEU A 15 5.08 -43.51 -49.97
C LEU A 15 6.08 -42.62 -49.21
N TRP A 16 5.62 -41.51 -48.65
CA TRP A 16 6.27 -40.86 -47.52
C TRP A 16 5.22 -40.44 -46.50
N ALA A 17 5.33 -41.04 -45.32
CA ALA A 17 4.64 -40.67 -44.11
C ALA A 17 5.00 -39.23 -43.74
N VAL A 18 3.99 -38.38 -43.57
CA VAL A 18 4.18 -37.04 -42.99
C VAL A 18 3.91 -37.15 -41.49
N PHE A 19 5.00 -37.06 -40.74
CA PHE A 19 5.02 -36.80 -39.30
C PHE A 19 4.20 -35.54 -39.00
N GLY A 20 3.12 -35.70 -38.25
CA GLY A 20 2.40 -34.58 -37.65
C GLY A 20 3.23 -33.99 -36.50
N VAL A 21 3.91 -32.88 -36.76
CA VAL A 21 4.45 -32.03 -35.70
C VAL A 21 3.32 -31.10 -35.26
N VAL A 22 2.69 -31.45 -34.14
CA VAL A 22 1.80 -30.55 -33.41
C VAL A 22 2.69 -29.49 -32.77
N PHE A 23 2.76 -28.30 -33.37
CA PHE A 23 3.26 -27.11 -32.69
C PHE A 23 2.27 -26.75 -31.59
N ALA A 24 2.56 -27.16 -30.35
CA ALA A 24 1.97 -26.56 -29.17
C ALA A 24 2.44 -25.10 -29.13
N LEU A 25 1.59 -24.19 -29.60
CA LEU A 25 1.73 -22.76 -29.33
C LEU A 25 1.53 -22.56 -27.83
N SER A 26 2.63 -22.54 -27.09
CA SER A 26 2.67 -22.00 -25.75
C SER A 26 2.23 -20.54 -25.81
N THR A 27 1.06 -20.23 -25.27
CA THR A 27 0.66 -18.87 -24.94
C THR A 27 1.77 -18.24 -24.09
N PRO A 28 2.17 -16.98 -24.33
CA PRO A 28 3.11 -16.32 -23.43
C PRO A 28 2.45 -16.27 -22.06
N VAL A 29 3.06 -16.93 -21.07
CA VAL A 29 2.75 -16.71 -19.66
C VAL A 29 3.00 -15.24 -19.44
N GLN A 30 1.92 -14.47 -19.32
CA GLN A 30 1.97 -13.07 -18.93
C GLN A 30 2.75 -13.04 -17.62
N ALA A 31 3.92 -12.41 -17.62
CA ALA A 31 4.74 -12.33 -16.42
C ALA A 31 3.86 -11.78 -15.30
N ALA A 32 3.67 -12.56 -14.24
CA ALA A 32 2.83 -12.16 -13.13
C ALA A 32 3.34 -10.83 -12.59
N GLU A 33 2.46 -9.82 -12.53
CA GLU A 33 2.85 -8.49 -12.11
C GLU A 33 3.23 -8.53 -10.62
N SER A 34 4.45 -8.12 -10.30
CA SER A 34 4.97 -8.16 -8.94
C SER A 34 5.07 -6.76 -8.36
N ILE A 35 4.69 -6.61 -7.09
CA ILE A 35 4.77 -5.36 -6.33
C ILE A 35 5.98 -5.40 -5.40
N ARG A 36 6.75 -4.31 -5.37
CA ARG A 36 7.86 -4.09 -4.44
C ARG A 36 7.39 -3.27 -3.25
N VAL A 37 7.32 -3.90 -2.08
CA VAL A 37 6.82 -3.31 -0.84
C VAL A 37 7.98 -2.97 0.08
N LEU A 38 8.15 -1.69 0.44
CA LEU A 38 9.07 -1.30 1.50
C LEU A 38 8.50 -1.72 2.86
N MET A 39 9.17 -2.66 3.52
CA MET A 39 8.79 -3.21 4.82
C MET A 39 9.41 -2.44 5.98
N ALA A 40 10.65 -2.00 5.83
CA ALA A 40 11.38 -1.22 6.83
C ALA A 40 12.53 -0.44 6.18
N SER A 41 12.87 0.72 6.74
CA SER A 41 14.05 1.51 6.40
C SER A 41 15.02 1.59 7.58
N ASP A 42 16.25 2.03 7.31
CA ASP A 42 17.31 2.24 8.32
C ASP A 42 17.61 0.99 9.16
N VAL A 43 17.45 -0.19 8.56
CA VAL A 43 17.69 -1.48 9.22
C VAL A 43 19.19 -1.76 9.27
N HIS A 44 19.70 -2.04 10.47
CA HIS A 44 21.11 -2.42 10.67
C HIS A 44 21.31 -3.91 10.92
N ARG A 45 20.26 -4.62 11.33
CA ARG A 45 20.26 -6.06 11.56
C ARG A 45 18.93 -6.65 11.16
N LEU A 46 18.94 -7.79 10.49
CA LEU A 46 17.77 -8.55 10.11
C LEU A 46 18.03 -10.03 10.34
N ASP A 47 17.15 -10.69 11.09
CA ASP A 47 17.18 -12.14 11.23
C ASP A 47 16.11 -12.75 10.31
N VAL A 48 16.49 -13.78 9.55
CA VAL A 48 15.64 -14.43 8.54
C VAL A 48 15.66 -15.95 8.73
N ARG A 49 14.50 -16.58 8.60
CA ARG A 49 14.33 -18.04 8.66
C ARG A 49 13.37 -18.51 7.57
N ALA A 50 13.55 -19.73 7.08
CA ALA A 50 12.56 -20.44 6.30
C ALA A 50 12.44 -21.89 6.79
N GLU A 51 11.39 -22.57 6.35
CA GLU A 51 11.24 -24.02 6.56
C GLU A 51 12.05 -24.85 5.54
N SER A 52 12.57 -24.17 4.51
CA SER A 52 13.38 -24.72 3.44
C SER A 52 14.74 -24.01 3.35
N VAL A 53 15.54 -24.41 2.37
CA VAL A 53 16.81 -23.72 2.04
C VAL A 53 16.52 -22.28 1.59
N VAL A 54 17.21 -21.33 2.22
CA VAL A 54 17.22 -19.94 1.77
C VAL A 54 18.38 -19.74 0.80
N TRP A 55 18.04 -19.32 -0.42
CA TRP A 55 18.99 -18.85 -1.41
C TRP A 55 19.22 -17.37 -1.23
N LEU A 56 20.49 -16.99 -1.14
CA LEU A 56 20.94 -15.61 -1.03
C LEU A 56 21.82 -15.29 -2.23
N THR A 57 21.41 -14.29 -3.00
CA THR A 57 22.15 -13.77 -4.14
C THR A 57 22.71 -12.39 -3.80
N ASP A 58 24.02 -12.20 -3.98
CA ASP A 58 24.70 -10.94 -3.72
C ASP A 58 24.66 -9.97 -4.93
N GLY A 59 25.19 -8.76 -4.75
CA GLY A 59 25.23 -7.74 -5.80
C GLY A 59 26.11 -8.09 -7.01
N GLN A 60 26.88 -9.18 -6.95
CA GLN A 60 27.67 -9.72 -8.06
C GLN A 60 26.99 -10.96 -8.67
N SER A 61 25.72 -11.19 -8.36
CA SER A 61 24.93 -12.35 -8.80
C SER A 61 25.46 -13.70 -8.32
N ARG A 62 26.29 -13.74 -7.27
CA ARG A 62 26.75 -15.00 -6.66
C ARG A 62 25.69 -15.50 -5.69
N SER A 63 25.30 -16.76 -5.87
CA SER A 63 24.25 -17.38 -5.05
C SER A 63 24.83 -18.38 -4.05
N HIS A 64 24.36 -18.30 -2.81
CA HIS A 64 24.73 -19.16 -1.70
C HIS A 64 23.47 -19.73 -1.06
N SER A 65 23.50 -21.01 -0.69
CA SER A 65 22.39 -21.69 -0.02
C SER A 65 22.63 -21.80 1.47
N TYR A 66 21.60 -21.53 2.26
CA TYR A 66 21.64 -21.64 3.72
C TYR A 66 20.47 -22.49 4.22
N SER A 67 20.75 -23.47 5.08
CA SER A 67 19.74 -24.35 5.71
C SER A 67 19.41 -23.97 7.15
N THR A 68 20.01 -22.89 7.66
CA THR A 68 19.85 -22.39 9.03
C THR A 68 19.30 -20.97 9.03
N VAL A 69 19.08 -20.41 10.22
CA VAL A 69 18.81 -18.98 10.40
C VAL A 69 19.91 -18.14 9.75
N LEU A 70 19.51 -17.07 9.08
CA LEU A 70 20.37 -16.05 8.51
C LEU A 70 20.35 -14.81 9.40
N HIS A 71 21.52 -14.44 9.90
CA HIS A 71 21.77 -13.18 10.61
C HIS A 71 22.46 -12.21 9.67
N ILE A 72 21.73 -11.20 9.23
CA ILE A 72 22.23 -10.20 8.29
C ILE A 72 22.50 -8.91 9.06
N GLU A 73 23.73 -8.41 8.98
CA GLU A 73 24.16 -7.22 9.71
C GLU A 73 24.89 -6.24 8.79
N LEU A 74 24.61 -4.94 8.98
CA LEU A 74 25.36 -3.86 8.36
C LEU A 74 26.34 -3.27 9.40
N ARG A 75 27.64 -3.55 9.22
CA ARG A 75 28.73 -2.99 10.07
C ARG A 75 29.56 -2.00 9.26
N GLY A 76 29.31 -0.71 9.46
CA GLY A 76 29.95 0.35 8.67
C GLY A 76 29.54 0.26 7.20
N ALA A 77 30.51 -0.05 6.33
CA ALA A 77 30.26 -0.29 4.90
C ALA A 77 30.18 -1.79 4.54
N ALA A 78 30.42 -2.69 5.48
CA ALA A 78 30.40 -4.12 5.23
C ALA A 78 29.02 -4.72 5.54
N LEU A 79 28.49 -5.46 4.58
CA LEU A 79 27.33 -6.31 4.80
C LEU A 79 27.80 -7.73 5.15
N LEU A 80 27.28 -8.24 6.26
CA LEU A 80 27.67 -9.52 6.84
C LEU A 80 26.48 -10.46 6.86
N VAL A 81 26.70 -11.72 6.51
CA VAL A 81 25.70 -12.79 6.56
C VAL A 81 26.31 -13.91 7.39
N ASN A 82 25.70 -14.20 8.55
CA ASN A 82 26.26 -15.11 9.55
C ASN A 82 27.73 -14.82 9.89
N GLY A 83 28.08 -13.53 9.98
CA GLY A 83 29.44 -13.05 10.26
C GLY A 83 30.39 -13.02 9.05
N THR A 84 30.00 -13.56 7.90
CA THR A 84 30.83 -13.57 6.68
C THR A 84 30.51 -12.36 5.82
N ARG A 85 31.54 -11.64 5.35
CA ARG A 85 31.35 -10.49 4.46
C ARG A 85 30.89 -10.95 3.08
N VAL A 86 29.82 -10.32 2.59
CA VAL A 86 29.30 -10.49 1.24
C VAL A 86 29.60 -9.25 0.38
N ALA A 87 29.74 -9.45 -0.92
CA ALA A 87 30.08 -8.39 -1.86
C ALA A 87 28.85 -7.58 -2.28
N GLY A 88 29.06 -6.29 -2.55
CA GLY A 88 28.01 -5.39 -3.04
C GLY A 88 27.20 -4.71 -1.95
N GLU A 89 26.18 -3.97 -2.39
CA GLU A 89 25.30 -3.16 -1.56
C GLU A 89 23.86 -3.69 -1.52
N GLN A 90 23.62 -4.84 -2.16
CA GLN A 90 22.32 -5.47 -2.26
C GLN A 90 22.41 -6.97 -2.02
N LEU A 91 21.43 -7.51 -1.30
CA LEU A 91 21.14 -8.94 -1.23
C LEU A 91 19.73 -9.22 -1.71
N THR A 92 19.53 -10.39 -2.29
CA THR A 92 18.20 -10.95 -2.58
C THR A 92 18.07 -12.30 -1.91
N LEU A 93 17.01 -12.48 -1.12
CA LEU A 93 16.69 -13.71 -0.41
C LEU A 93 15.48 -14.38 -1.06
N ARG A 94 15.52 -15.71 -1.18
CA ARG A 94 14.44 -16.53 -1.74
C ARG A 94 14.37 -17.88 -1.03
N ALA A 95 13.17 -18.36 -0.70
CA ALA A 95 12.94 -19.69 -0.10
C ALA A 95 12.16 -20.65 -1.02
N GLY A 96 12.30 -20.50 -2.34
CA GLY A 96 11.54 -21.26 -3.34
C GLY A 96 10.06 -20.91 -3.29
N GLU A 97 9.22 -21.93 -3.13
CA GLU A 97 7.76 -21.82 -2.93
C GLU A 97 7.38 -21.65 -1.44
N HIS A 98 8.36 -21.68 -0.53
CA HIS A 98 8.13 -21.53 0.90
C HIS A 98 8.27 -20.06 1.33
N ASP A 99 7.65 -19.73 2.46
CA ASP A 99 7.72 -18.39 3.04
C ASP A 99 9.04 -18.13 3.76
N LEU A 100 9.42 -16.85 3.75
CA LEU A 100 10.45 -16.29 4.62
C LEU A 100 9.78 -15.70 5.88
N LYS A 101 10.33 -16.03 7.04
CA LYS A 101 10.02 -15.39 8.32
C LYS A 101 11.08 -14.32 8.58
N LEU A 102 10.65 -13.07 8.76
CA LEU A 102 11.51 -11.90 8.96
C LEU A 102 11.31 -11.34 10.37
N TRP A 103 12.40 -11.19 11.13
CA TRP A 103 12.38 -10.46 12.40
C TRP A 103 12.98 -9.08 12.18
N LEU A 104 12.11 -8.13 11.89
CA LEU A 104 12.49 -6.73 11.74
C LEU A 104 12.92 -6.17 13.10
N PRO A 105 14.06 -5.47 13.20
CA PRO A 105 14.47 -4.85 14.44
C PRO A 105 13.44 -3.79 14.83
N ARG A 106 13.19 -3.67 16.14
CA ARG A 106 12.36 -2.59 16.68
C ARG A 106 12.94 -1.26 16.27
N VAL A 107 12.21 -0.50 15.45
CA VAL A 107 12.49 0.91 15.26
C VAL A 107 12.31 1.57 16.63
N SER A 108 13.39 2.15 17.18
CA SER A 108 13.24 3.02 18.35
C SER A 108 12.35 4.16 17.91
N SER A 109 11.26 4.36 18.66
CA SER A 109 10.24 5.37 18.40
C SER A 109 10.86 6.78 18.46
N GLY A 110 11.44 7.24 17.36
CA GLY A 110 11.52 8.65 17.02
C GLY A 110 10.46 8.90 15.95
N ASN A 111 9.26 9.29 16.41
CA ASN A 111 8.07 9.59 15.60
C ASN A 111 7.40 8.44 14.82
N HIS A 112 6.08 8.38 15.01
CA HIS A 112 5.07 7.53 14.37
C HIS A 112 4.89 6.16 15.04
N GLY A 113 3.90 6.13 15.92
CA GLY A 113 3.57 4.98 16.75
C GLY A 113 3.00 3.81 15.98
N ALA A 114 3.50 2.62 16.31
CA ALA A 114 2.71 1.41 16.46
C ALA A 114 3.40 0.57 17.56
N THR A 115 2.68 0.35 18.65
CA THR A 115 3.16 -0.43 19.81
C THR A 115 3.11 -1.92 19.48
N LEU A 116 4.24 -2.66 19.58
CA LEU A 116 4.20 -4.11 19.82
C LEU A 116 5.37 -4.61 20.71
N GLN A 117 4.98 -5.52 21.62
CA GLN A 117 5.67 -6.15 22.76
C GLN A 117 6.77 -7.20 22.37
N PRO A 118 7.49 -7.85 23.32
CA PRO A 118 8.74 -8.61 23.08
C PRO A 118 8.64 -9.81 22.11
N ALA A 119 9.81 -10.21 21.60
CA ALA A 119 10.02 -11.26 20.61
C ALA A 119 9.59 -12.66 21.11
N ASP A 120 8.34 -12.99 20.84
CA ASP A 120 7.81 -14.35 20.67
C ASP A 120 7.76 -14.66 19.16
N GLU A 121 7.46 -15.89 18.74
CA GLU A 121 7.22 -16.24 17.32
C GLU A 121 6.18 -15.31 16.65
N ARG A 122 5.34 -14.65 17.45
CA ARG A 122 4.38 -13.60 17.06
C ARG A 122 4.99 -12.33 16.49
N GLY A 123 6.30 -12.10 16.65
CA GLY A 123 7.00 -10.93 16.10
C GLY A 123 7.57 -11.12 14.70
N ALA A 124 7.52 -12.34 14.15
CA ALA A 124 8.02 -12.63 12.83
C ALA A 124 6.98 -12.28 11.75
N LEU A 125 7.41 -11.61 10.70
CA LEU A 125 6.57 -11.38 9.53
C LEU A 125 6.78 -12.48 8.50
N HIS A 126 5.69 -13.16 8.12
CA HIS A 126 5.71 -14.20 7.10
C HIS A 126 5.48 -13.58 5.72
N VAL A 127 6.44 -13.71 4.81
CA VAL A 127 6.34 -13.16 3.46
C VAL A 127 6.66 -14.22 2.41
N SER A 128 5.94 -14.16 1.29
CA SER A 128 6.24 -14.95 0.10
C SER A 128 7.08 -14.12 -0.90
N GLY A 129 7.58 -14.78 -1.95
CA GLY A 129 8.36 -14.11 -2.99
C GLY A 129 9.81 -13.84 -2.60
N LEU A 130 10.33 -12.68 -3.03
CA LEU A 130 11.71 -12.28 -2.81
C LEU A 130 11.79 -11.20 -1.72
N VAL A 131 12.90 -11.21 -0.98
CA VAL A 131 13.24 -10.12 -0.06
C VAL A 131 14.55 -9.50 -0.52
N HIS A 132 14.52 -8.23 -0.92
CA HIS A 132 15.69 -7.44 -1.25
C HIS A 132 16.12 -6.61 -0.06
N LEU A 133 17.42 -6.65 0.23
CA LEU A 133 18.06 -5.74 1.17
C LEU A 133 18.91 -4.79 0.36
N VAL A 134 18.58 -3.50 0.38
CA VAL A 134 19.27 -2.48 -0.43
C VAL A 134 19.88 -1.44 0.49
N ARG A 135 21.19 -1.19 0.35
CA ARG A 135 21.85 -0.15 1.14
C ARG A 135 21.38 1.25 0.73
N ARG A 136 20.95 2.02 1.72
CA ARG A 136 20.61 3.44 1.57
C ARG A 136 21.14 4.22 2.76
N GLY A 137 22.03 5.17 2.48
CA GLY A 137 22.69 5.96 3.52
C GLY A 137 23.45 5.08 4.51
N LYS A 138 23.02 5.11 5.79
CA LYS A 138 23.66 4.36 6.87
C LYS A 138 22.98 3.02 7.18
N GLY A 139 21.82 2.73 6.59
CA GLY A 139 21.05 1.52 6.87
C GLY A 139 20.66 0.74 5.62
N LEU A 140 19.81 -0.25 5.82
CA LEU A 140 19.21 -1.08 4.76
C LEU A 140 17.73 -0.74 4.61
N LEU A 141 17.27 -0.71 3.36
CA LEU A 141 15.88 -0.92 3.04
C LEU A 141 15.62 -2.42 3.00
N VAL A 142 14.52 -2.85 3.62
CA VAL A 142 13.98 -4.21 3.51
C VAL A 142 12.77 -4.13 2.60
N ILE A 143 12.87 -4.73 1.42
CA ILE A 143 11.85 -4.65 0.37
C ILE A 143 11.37 -6.06 0.03
N ASN A 144 10.08 -6.31 0.12
CA ASN A 144 9.48 -7.57 -0.32
C ASN A 144 8.95 -7.41 -1.75
N GLN A 145 9.50 -8.16 -2.71
CA GLN A 145 8.94 -8.27 -4.06
C GLN A 145 8.04 -9.51 -4.12
N VAL A 146 6.75 -9.30 -4.32
CA VAL A 146 5.70 -10.30 -4.19
C VAL A 146 4.70 -10.20 -5.35
N ASP A 147 4.06 -11.31 -5.73
CA ASP A 147 2.96 -11.31 -6.69
C ASP A 147 1.84 -10.35 -6.25
N LEU A 148 1.24 -9.63 -7.19
CA LEU A 148 0.20 -8.64 -6.90
C LEU A 148 -1.00 -9.22 -6.13
N GLU A 149 -1.43 -10.45 -6.43
CA GLU A 149 -2.57 -11.05 -5.75
C GLU A 149 -2.19 -11.52 -4.34
N GLU A 150 -0.97 -12.03 -4.16
CA GLU A 150 -0.43 -12.34 -2.83
C GLU A 150 -0.21 -11.08 -1.98
N TYR A 151 0.17 -9.96 -2.61
CA TYR A 151 0.20 -8.65 -1.96
C TYR A 151 -1.19 -8.23 -1.47
N VAL A 152 -2.20 -8.29 -2.34
CA VAL A 152 -3.58 -7.91 -2.02
C VAL A 152 -4.13 -8.77 -0.88
N LYS A 153 -3.86 -10.08 -0.87
CA LYS A 153 -4.21 -10.97 0.26
C LYS A 153 -3.62 -10.48 1.57
N GLY A 154 -2.39 -9.96 1.58
CA GLY A 154 -1.75 -9.41 2.77
C GLY A 154 -2.21 -8.02 3.20
N VAL A 155 -2.86 -7.27 2.31
CA VAL A 155 -3.43 -5.93 2.60
C VAL A 155 -4.84 -6.03 3.17
N VAL A 156 -5.72 -6.83 2.56
CA VAL A 156 -7.15 -6.90 2.94
C VAL A 156 -7.37 -7.13 4.45
N PRO A 157 -6.80 -8.15 5.11
CA PRO A 157 -7.01 -8.40 6.54
C PRO A 157 -6.27 -7.41 7.45
N ALA A 158 -5.35 -6.61 6.89
CA ALA A 158 -4.67 -5.56 7.63
C ALA A 158 -5.46 -4.23 7.61
N GLU A 159 -6.31 -4.03 6.62
CA GLU A 159 -7.13 -2.83 6.42
C GLU A 159 -8.58 -3.00 6.92
N VAL A 160 -9.17 -4.18 6.73
CA VAL A 160 -10.56 -4.47 7.12
C VAL A 160 -10.66 -5.81 7.85
N ASN A 161 -11.71 -5.98 8.65
CA ASN A 161 -11.93 -7.24 9.35
C ASN A 161 -12.39 -8.33 8.35
N SER A 162 -11.71 -9.48 8.35
CA SER A 162 -12.03 -10.60 7.44
C SER A 162 -13.42 -11.22 7.67
N THR A 163 -14.07 -10.95 8.81
CA THR A 163 -15.44 -11.40 9.09
C THR A 163 -16.51 -10.50 8.47
N TRP A 164 -16.15 -9.32 7.95
CA TRP A 164 -17.10 -8.46 7.25
C TRP A 164 -17.69 -9.11 6.00
N HIS A 165 -18.77 -8.53 5.49
CA HIS A 165 -19.52 -9.04 4.35
C HIS A 165 -18.59 -9.30 3.14
N ALA A 166 -18.84 -10.39 2.40
CA ALA A 166 -17.96 -10.81 1.30
C ALA A 166 -17.81 -9.73 0.22
N GLU A 167 -18.87 -8.99 -0.09
CA GLU A 167 -18.81 -7.86 -1.03
C GLU A 167 -17.88 -6.74 -0.53
N MET A 168 -17.80 -6.48 0.78
CA MET A 168 -16.86 -5.51 1.34
C MET A 168 -15.41 -5.99 1.22
N LEU A 169 -15.14 -7.28 1.41
CA LEU A 169 -13.80 -7.85 1.18
C LEU A 169 -13.39 -7.70 -0.29
N LYS A 170 -14.32 -7.89 -1.23
CA LYS A 170 -14.10 -7.66 -2.67
C LYS A 170 -13.83 -6.18 -2.98
N VAL A 171 -14.59 -5.26 -2.37
CA VAL A 171 -14.35 -3.80 -2.48
C VAL A 171 -12.92 -3.48 -2.06
N GLN A 172 -12.49 -3.95 -0.88
CA GLN A 172 -11.15 -3.68 -0.38
C GLN A 172 -10.07 -4.34 -1.25
N ALA A 173 -10.29 -5.56 -1.74
CA ALA A 173 -9.35 -6.26 -2.61
C ALA A 173 -9.11 -5.48 -3.93
N VAL A 174 -10.18 -5.06 -4.59
CA VAL A 174 -10.10 -4.30 -5.85
C VAL A 174 -9.49 -2.91 -5.63
N ALA A 175 -9.87 -2.20 -4.57
CA ALA A 175 -9.27 -0.90 -4.24
C ALA A 175 -7.77 -1.04 -3.93
N ALA A 176 -7.39 -2.05 -3.13
CA ALA A 176 -6.00 -2.32 -2.80
C ALA A 176 -5.15 -2.63 -4.04
N ARG A 177 -5.64 -3.53 -4.90
CA ARG A 177 -5.01 -3.90 -6.17
C ARG A 177 -4.81 -2.69 -7.09
N THR A 178 -5.85 -1.88 -7.23
CA THR A 178 -5.84 -0.70 -8.09
C THR A 178 -4.79 0.32 -7.64
N TYR A 179 -4.73 0.59 -6.33
CA TYR A 179 -3.73 1.50 -5.76
C TYR A 179 -2.30 0.97 -5.96
N ALA A 180 -2.06 -0.31 -5.68
CA ALA A 180 -0.74 -0.92 -5.84
C ALA A 180 -0.26 -0.85 -7.30
N LEU A 181 -1.16 -1.16 -8.24
CA LEU A 181 -0.91 -1.05 -9.67
C LEU A 181 -0.60 0.40 -10.09
N TYR A 182 -1.41 1.35 -9.65
CA TYR A 182 -1.19 2.78 -9.91
C TYR A 182 0.20 3.22 -9.42
N GLN A 183 0.57 2.84 -8.19
CA GLN A 183 1.86 3.20 -7.62
C GLN A 183 3.03 2.52 -8.34
N HIS A 184 2.88 1.25 -8.73
CA HIS A 184 3.85 0.48 -9.51
C HIS A 184 4.14 1.12 -10.88
N MET A 185 3.09 1.53 -11.60
CA MET A 185 3.23 2.18 -12.90
C MET A 185 3.93 3.55 -12.82
N LEU A 186 3.93 4.19 -11.64
CA LEU A 186 4.57 5.49 -11.41
C LEU A 186 5.89 5.40 -10.61
N SER A 187 6.34 4.21 -10.21
CA SER A 187 7.51 3.99 -9.35
C SER A 187 8.75 3.48 -10.09
N ALA A 188 8.78 3.52 -11.42
CA ALA A 188 9.85 2.90 -12.21
C ALA A 188 11.28 3.32 -11.79
N SER A 189 11.47 4.55 -11.30
CA SER A 189 12.75 5.07 -10.81
C SER A 189 13.02 4.87 -9.31
N ARG A 190 12.08 4.29 -8.57
CA ARG A 190 12.17 4.07 -7.12
C ARG A 190 12.62 2.64 -6.81
N ASP A 191 13.21 2.44 -5.63
CA ASP A 191 13.60 1.10 -5.15
C ASP A 191 12.37 0.22 -4.85
N TYR A 192 11.24 0.83 -4.52
CA TYR A 192 9.98 0.19 -4.16
C TYR A 192 8.79 0.96 -4.72
N ASP A 193 7.64 0.28 -4.80
CA ASP A 193 6.40 0.80 -5.37
C ASP A 193 5.51 1.43 -4.30
N VAL A 194 5.36 0.71 -3.18
CA VAL A 194 4.51 1.05 -2.02
C VAL A 194 5.25 0.80 -0.71
N ALA A 195 4.90 1.51 0.34
CA ALA A 195 5.39 1.27 1.71
C ALA A 195 4.32 0.55 2.56
N ALA A 196 4.74 -0.38 3.41
CA ALA A 196 3.86 -1.08 4.37
C ALA A 196 3.46 -0.17 5.54
N SER A 197 2.75 0.93 5.26
CA SER A 197 2.39 1.95 6.24
C SER A 197 1.08 2.65 5.89
N ILE A 198 0.53 3.40 6.83
CA ILE A 198 -0.67 4.23 6.64
C ILE A 198 -0.52 5.35 5.59
N GLN A 199 0.69 5.60 5.09
CA GLN A 199 0.91 6.53 3.98
C GLN A 199 0.56 5.91 2.62
N ASP A 200 0.64 4.58 2.52
CA ASP A 200 0.24 3.81 1.35
C ASP A 200 -0.83 2.81 1.78
N GLN A 201 -0.43 1.58 2.11
CA GLN A 201 -1.32 0.51 2.57
C GLN A 201 -0.63 -0.31 3.64
N VAL A 202 -1.39 -0.72 4.66
CA VAL A 202 -0.87 -1.65 5.66
C VAL A 202 -0.73 -3.02 5.02
N TYR A 203 0.49 -3.52 4.91
CA TYR A 203 0.80 -4.85 4.40
C TYR A 203 1.49 -5.68 5.48
N ARG A 204 0.94 -6.86 5.79
CA ARG A 204 1.47 -7.75 6.84
C ARG A 204 1.90 -9.11 6.31
N GLY A 205 2.32 -9.19 5.04
CA GLY A 205 2.69 -10.48 4.45
C GLY A 205 1.50 -11.43 4.43
N ARG A 206 1.69 -12.68 4.85
CA ARG A 206 0.62 -13.69 4.94
C ARG A 206 -0.17 -13.67 6.26
N GLN A 207 0.13 -12.75 7.17
CA GLN A 207 -0.53 -12.71 8.47
C GLN A 207 -2.00 -12.30 8.34
N GLY A 208 -2.92 -13.09 8.90
CA GLY A 208 -4.36 -12.81 8.88
C GLY A 208 -5.08 -13.21 7.59
N VAL A 209 -4.38 -13.85 6.64
CA VAL A 209 -4.99 -14.35 5.40
C VAL A 209 -5.79 -15.62 5.70
N ASP A 210 -7.11 -15.51 5.73
CA ASP A 210 -8.04 -16.64 5.86
C ASP A 210 -8.71 -17.00 4.52
N ALA A 211 -9.55 -18.04 4.54
CA ALA A 211 -10.25 -18.53 3.35
C ALA A 211 -11.20 -17.47 2.73
N ARG A 212 -11.82 -16.60 3.54
CA ARG A 212 -12.74 -15.56 3.06
C ARG A 212 -11.99 -14.47 2.32
N VAL A 213 -10.83 -14.07 2.85
CA VAL A 213 -9.92 -13.14 2.17
C VAL A 213 -9.45 -13.76 0.86
N GLN A 214 -8.99 -15.02 0.87
CA GLN A 214 -8.55 -15.69 -0.35
C GLN A 214 -9.65 -15.74 -1.41
N GLU A 215 -10.87 -16.14 -1.03
CA GLU A 215 -12.01 -16.18 -1.95
C GLU A 215 -12.35 -14.79 -2.53
N ALA A 216 -12.35 -13.73 -1.70
CA ALA A 216 -12.63 -12.38 -2.17
C ALA A 216 -11.56 -11.86 -3.15
N VAL A 217 -10.28 -12.15 -2.88
CA VAL A 217 -9.18 -11.76 -3.77
C VAL A 217 -9.24 -12.55 -5.08
N GLU A 218 -9.38 -13.87 -5.03
CA GLU A 218 -9.41 -14.71 -6.24
C GLU A 218 -10.66 -14.48 -7.09
N SER A 219 -11.83 -14.29 -6.48
CA SER A 219 -13.06 -13.96 -7.22
C SER A 219 -13.04 -12.57 -7.88
N THR A 220 -12.07 -11.72 -7.51
CA THR A 220 -11.84 -10.41 -8.12
C THR A 220 -10.47 -10.31 -8.78
N ARG A 221 -9.81 -11.45 -9.07
CA ARG A 221 -8.45 -11.51 -9.60
C ARG A 221 -8.29 -10.64 -10.83
N GLY A 222 -7.27 -9.79 -10.82
CA GLY A 222 -6.97 -8.87 -11.90
C GLY A 222 -7.98 -7.75 -12.14
N LEU A 223 -9.08 -7.65 -11.37
CA LEU A 223 -10.02 -6.52 -11.49
C LEU A 223 -9.46 -5.29 -10.77
N VAL A 224 -9.46 -4.16 -11.47
CA VAL A 224 -9.04 -2.84 -10.98
C VAL A 224 -10.04 -1.77 -11.40
N VAL A 225 -10.05 -0.65 -10.67
CA VAL A 225 -10.86 0.54 -10.99
C VAL A 225 -10.06 1.46 -11.91
N THR A 226 -10.69 1.90 -12.99
CA THR A 226 -10.04 2.72 -14.02
C THR A 226 -10.84 3.97 -14.36
N HIS A 227 -10.14 5.01 -14.80
CA HIS A 227 -10.69 6.21 -15.42
C HIS A 227 -9.93 6.44 -16.73
N ASP A 228 -10.64 6.62 -17.85
CA ASP A 228 -10.07 6.70 -19.20
C ASP A 228 -9.15 5.52 -19.58
N GLY A 229 -9.40 4.35 -18.98
CA GLY A 229 -8.64 3.11 -19.18
C GLY A 229 -7.31 3.06 -18.42
N ALA A 230 -6.99 4.05 -17.59
CA ALA A 230 -5.86 4.00 -16.66
C ALA A 230 -6.31 3.65 -15.23
N PRO A 231 -5.54 2.88 -14.44
CA PRO A 231 -5.83 2.66 -13.03
C PRO A 231 -5.94 3.98 -12.29
N ILE A 232 -6.91 4.08 -11.38
CA ILE A 232 -7.08 5.31 -10.58
C ILE A 232 -6.15 5.31 -9.36
N TYR A 233 -5.92 6.50 -8.79
CA TYR A 233 -5.45 6.59 -7.41
C TYR A 233 -6.58 6.19 -6.44
N ALA A 234 -6.71 4.89 -6.16
CA ALA A 234 -7.81 4.32 -5.38
C ALA A 234 -7.64 4.56 -3.86
N ALA A 235 -7.72 5.82 -3.45
CA ALA A 235 -7.65 6.24 -2.05
C ALA A 235 -8.84 5.70 -1.23
N PHE A 236 -8.55 5.22 -0.01
CA PHE A 236 -9.58 4.77 0.93
C PHE A 236 -9.21 5.14 2.37
N SER A 237 -10.22 5.27 3.24
CA SER A 237 -10.02 5.54 4.66
C SER A 237 -11.14 4.96 5.51
N SER A 238 -10.91 4.87 6.83
CA SER A 238 -11.81 4.16 7.73
C SER A 238 -13.23 4.76 7.74
N THR A 239 -13.34 6.04 8.10
CA THR A 239 -14.62 6.68 8.42
C THR A 239 -14.59 8.12 7.94
N ALA A 240 -15.52 8.48 7.06
CA ALA A 240 -15.63 9.84 6.52
C ALA A 240 -16.29 10.79 7.53
N ALA A 241 -17.26 10.27 8.29
CA ALA A 241 -18.19 10.96 9.16
C ALA A 241 -19.05 11.99 8.43
N GLY A 242 -19.86 11.50 7.49
CA GLY A 242 -20.81 12.29 6.73
C GLY A 242 -20.44 12.43 5.26
N ILE A 243 -19.35 13.13 4.92
CA ILE A 243 -18.98 13.41 3.52
C ILE A 243 -17.51 13.02 3.28
N THR A 244 -17.23 12.32 2.17
CA THR A 244 -15.85 12.07 1.71
C THR A 244 -15.24 13.34 1.13
N GLU A 245 -13.93 13.50 1.19
CA GLU A 245 -13.24 14.74 0.83
C GLU A 245 -12.76 14.74 -0.63
N ASP A 246 -12.66 15.94 -1.24
CA ASP A 246 -12.01 16.10 -2.54
C ASP A 246 -10.49 15.93 -2.41
N ALA A 247 -9.86 15.19 -3.33
CA ALA A 247 -8.41 15.07 -3.40
C ALA A 247 -7.70 16.43 -3.53
N MET A 248 -8.34 17.44 -4.11
CA MET A 248 -7.83 18.81 -4.18
C MET A 248 -7.64 19.44 -2.80
N VAL A 249 -8.54 19.16 -1.86
CA VAL A 249 -8.49 19.74 -0.51
C VAL A 249 -7.36 19.12 0.32
N VAL A 250 -7.16 17.80 0.20
CA VAL A 250 -6.18 17.07 1.03
C VAL A 250 -4.79 17.03 0.41
N TRP A 251 -4.72 16.82 -0.91
CA TRP A 251 -3.47 16.57 -1.64
C TRP A 251 -3.18 17.57 -2.75
N SER A 252 -4.04 18.57 -2.96
CA SER A 252 -3.88 19.55 -4.05
C SER A 252 -3.81 18.90 -5.44
N LYS A 253 -4.48 17.76 -5.61
CA LYS A 253 -4.57 17.03 -6.88
C LYS A 253 -5.99 17.12 -7.42
N ASP A 254 -6.13 17.59 -8.66
CA ASP A 254 -7.43 17.54 -9.34
C ASP A 254 -7.65 16.17 -9.98
N LEU A 255 -8.39 15.30 -9.29
CA LEU A 255 -8.69 13.96 -9.75
C LEU A 255 -10.22 13.84 -9.90
N PRO A 256 -10.76 13.69 -11.13
CA PRO A 256 -12.20 13.75 -11.39
C PRO A 256 -12.99 12.62 -10.71
N TYR A 257 -12.32 11.51 -10.43
CA TYR A 257 -12.86 10.34 -9.74
C TYR A 257 -12.68 10.37 -8.20
N LEU A 258 -12.02 11.39 -7.64
CA LEU A 258 -11.89 11.62 -6.19
C LEU A 258 -12.57 12.93 -5.79
N LYS A 259 -13.84 13.04 -6.16
CA LYS A 259 -14.73 14.10 -5.70
C LYS A 259 -15.53 13.61 -4.51
N GLY A 260 -15.68 14.49 -3.51
CA GLY A 260 -16.40 14.15 -2.29
C GLY A 260 -17.85 13.74 -2.55
N VAL A 261 -18.23 12.58 -2.02
CA VAL A 261 -19.57 11.99 -2.04
C VAL A 261 -20.10 11.83 -0.61
N GLU A 262 -21.42 11.76 -0.46
CA GLU A 262 -22.04 11.50 0.84
C GLU A 262 -21.67 10.07 1.32
N CYS A 263 -21.37 9.91 2.61
CA CYS A 263 -21.20 8.64 3.32
C CYS A 263 -22.05 8.67 4.60
N PRO A 264 -23.40 8.63 4.50
CA PRO A 264 -24.27 8.56 5.68
C PRO A 264 -24.27 7.17 6.36
N PHE A 265 -23.54 6.21 5.77
CA PHE A 265 -23.57 4.79 6.12
C PHE A 265 -22.49 4.40 7.14
N ASP A 266 -21.68 5.34 7.62
CA ASP A 266 -20.56 5.06 8.52
C ASP A 266 -20.83 5.41 9.99
N VAL A 267 -22.09 5.66 10.34
CA VAL A 267 -22.54 6.05 11.69
C VAL A 267 -22.24 5.02 12.77
N GLU A 268 -22.25 3.73 12.42
CA GLU A 268 -21.92 2.63 13.34
C GLU A 268 -20.42 2.41 13.50
N SER A 269 -19.58 3.23 12.85
CA SER A 269 -18.15 3.16 13.03
C SER A 269 -17.77 3.52 14.48
N PRO A 270 -16.94 2.72 15.18
CA PRO A 270 -16.42 3.09 16.50
C PRO A 270 -15.50 4.31 16.43
N TYR A 271 -15.09 4.72 15.22
CA TYR A 271 -14.28 5.91 14.97
C TYR A 271 -15.12 7.09 14.46
N TYR A 272 -16.45 6.97 14.44
CA TYR A 272 -17.35 8.04 13.99
C TYR A 272 -17.19 9.29 14.87
N GLN A 273 -17.04 9.11 16.17
CA GLN A 273 -16.76 10.17 17.14
C GLN A 273 -15.51 9.83 17.95
N TRP A 274 -14.72 10.84 18.29
CA TRP A 274 -13.53 10.67 19.10
C TRP A 274 -13.20 11.90 19.94
N LYS A 275 -12.44 11.67 21.01
CA LYS A 275 -11.75 12.72 21.77
C LYS A 275 -10.26 12.43 21.81
N ALA A 276 -9.45 13.47 21.68
CA ALA A 276 -8.00 13.40 21.73
C ALA A 276 -7.46 14.42 22.72
N SER A 277 -6.42 14.05 23.47
CA SER A 277 -5.70 14.96 24.36
C SER A 277 -4.20 14.82 24.15
N PHE A 278 -3.50 15.95 24.01
CA PHE A 278 -2.04 15.96 23.86
C PHE A 278 -1.43 17.24 24.43
N ARG A 279 -0.20 17.14 24.92
CA ARG A 279 0.54 18.26 25.50
C ARG A 279 0.86 19.34 24.46
N VAL A 280 0.65 20.60 24.81
CA VAL A 280 1.08 21.76 23.99
C VAL A 280 2.58 21.69 23.66
N THR A 281 3.41 21.31 24.65
CA THR A 281 4.86 21.24 24.47
C THR A 281 5.29 20.15 23.47
N THR A 282 4.50 19.09 23.34
CA THR A 282 4.71 18.06 22.30
C THR A 282 4.38 18.64 20.92
N LEU A 283 3.27 19.36 20.78
CA LEU A 283 2.90 20.04 19.53
C LEU A 283 4.01 21.00 19.08
N GLU A 284 4.45 21.88 19.97
CA GLU A 284 5.51 22.84 19.70
C GLU A 284 6.79 22.19 19.20
N ARG A 285 7.25 21.13 19.91
CA ARG A 285 8.45 20.40 19.53
C ARG A 285 8.31 19.78 18.15
N ASN A 286 7.18 19.13 17.88
CA ASN A 286 6.96 18.41 16.64
C ASN A 286 6.79 19.37 15.44
N LEU A 287 6.12 20.51 15.62
CA LEU A 287 6.05 21.56 14.61
C LEU A 287 7.45 22.14 14.30
N ARG A 288 8.30 22.38 15.31
CA ARG A 288 9.69 22.81 15.09
C ARG A 288 10.49 21.77 14.31
N HIS A 289 10.33 20.48 14.62
CA HIS A 289 10.96 19.40 13.86
C HIS A 289 10.48 19.31 12.41
N GLN A 290 9.26 19.75 12.11
CA GLN A 290 8.74 19.86 10.75
C GLN A 290 9.17 21.16 10.03
N GLY A 291 9.99 22.00 10.67
CA GLY A 291 10.51 23.23 10.09
C GLY A 291 9.66 24.47 10.31
N PHE A 292 8.57 24.38 11.07
CA PHE A 292 7.74 25.55 11.38
C PHE A 292 8.41 26.44 12.45
N SER A 293 8.39 27.76 12.21
CA SER A 293 8.86 28.75 13.19
C SER A 293 7.78 29.00 14.25
N VAL A 294 7.72 28.14 15.27
CA VAL A 294 6.75 28.27 16.37
C VAL A 294 7.45 28.53 17.72
N GLY A 295 6.89 29.47 18.48
CA GLY A 295 7.28 29.80 19.85
C GLY A 295 6.49 29.01 20.89
N THR A 296 6.21 29.63 22.03
CA THR A 296 5.24 29.12 23.02
C THR A 296 3.83 29.38 22.51
N ILE A 297 3.01 28.35 22.37
CA ILE A 297 1.65 28.47 21.84
C ILE A 297 0.72 29.09 22.90
N ALA A 298 0.02 30.14 22.52
CA ALA A 298 -0.97 30.82 23.36
C ALA A 298 -2.40 30.38 23.00
N THR A 299 -2.74 30.36 21.70
CA THR A 299 -4.07 29.95 21.23
C THR A 299 -3.97 29.22 19.90
N MET A 300 -4.98 28.41 19.62
CA MET A 300 -5.17 27.71 18.37
C MET A 300 -6.64 27.84 17.97
N THR A 301 -6.93 28.17 16.72
CA THR A 301 -8.29 28.47 16.26
C THR A 301 -8.48 27.99 14.82
N PRO A 302 -9.41 27.07 14.53
CA PRO A 302 -9.80 26.77 13.16
C PRO A 302 -10.36 28.03 12.50
N VAL A 303 -9.78 28.41 11.35
CA VAL A 303 -10.17 29.63 10.61
C VAL A 303 -10.64 29.33 9.18
N GLY A 304 -10.63 28.06 8.77
CA GLY A 304 -11.16 27.61 7.50
C GLY A 304 -11.56 26.15 7.57
N PHE A 305 -12.64 25.82 6.85
CA PHE A 305 -13.18 24.47 6.75
C PHE A 305 -13.37 24.09 5.28
N SER A 306 -13.25 22.80 4.98
CA SER A 306 -13.69 22.23 3.70
C SER A 306 -15.21 22.08 3.65
N ARG A 307 -15.74 21.68 2.49
CA ARG A 307 -17.16 21.32 2.36
C ARG A 307 -17.54 20.15 3.27
N ALA A 308 -16.62 19.21 3.52
CA ALA A 308 -16.85 18.10 4.44
C ALA A 308 -16.69 18.48 5.94
N GLY A 309 -16.56 19.78 6.26
CA GLY A 309 -16.42 20.25 7.63
C GLY A 309 -15.04 19.99 8.26
N ARG A 310 -14.04 19.59 7.46
CA ARG A 310 -12.66 19.35 7.91
C ARG A 310 -11.89 20.66 8.02
N VAL A 311 -11.06 20.81 9.06
CA VAL A 311 -10.22 21.99 9.28
C VAL A 311 -9.20 22.11 8.15
N SER A 312 -9.42 23.06 7.24
CA SER A 312 -8.53 23.34 6.11
C SER A 312 -7.44 24.35 6.48
N LYS A 313 -7.74 25.29 7.38
CA LYS A 313 -6.79 26.28 7.92
C LYS A 313 -6.96 26.43 9.42
N LEU A 314 -5.84 26.41 10.12
CA LEU A 314 -5.73 26.56 11.56
C LEU A 314 -4.77 27.71 11.85
N ARG A 315 -5.21 28.64 12.69
CA ARG A 315 -4.39 29.77 13.15
C ARG A 315 -3.83 29.46 14.52
N ILE A 316 -2.52 29.58 14.69
CA ILE A 316 -1.81 29.46 15.95
C ILE A 316 -1.19 30.82 16.30
N LEU A 317 -1.57 31.39 17.43
CA LEU A 317 -0.85 32.50 18.04
C LEU A 317 0.20 31.95 19.00
N HIS A 318 1.43 32.43 18.85
CA HIS A 318 2.56 32.01 19.68
C HIS A 318 3.50 33.17 19.98
N SER A 319 4.45 32.97 20.90
CA SER A 319 5.37 34.03 21.36
C SER A 319 6.30 34.64 20.29
N LYS A 320 6.26 34.14 19.04
CA LYS A 320 7.03 34.67 17.90
C LYS A 320 6.14 35.29 16.80
N GLY A 321 4.83 35.39 17.03
CA GLY A 321 3.87 35.91 16.07
C GLY A 321 2.74 34.93 15.77
N GLU A 322 2.36 34.87 14.51
CA GLU A 322 1.25 34.07 14.01
C GLU A 322 1.75 33.01 13.03
N LEU A 323 1.19 31.80 13.14
CA LEU A 323 1.38 30.71 12.20
C LEU A 323 0.03 30.25 11.66
N ILE A 324 -0.12 30.20 10.34
CA ILE A 324 -1.24 29.54 9.67
C ILE A 324 -0.74 28.20 9.14
N LEU A 325 -1.43 27.12 9.52
CA LEU A 325 -1.15 25.76 9.07
C LEU A 325 -2.41 25.08 8.55
N ARG A 326 -2.26 23.98 7.82
CA ARG A 326 -3.39 23.13 7.46
C ARG A 326 -3.72 22.20 8.62
N GLY A 327 -4.97 21.73 8.71
CA GLY A 327 -5.35 20.71 9.68
C GLY A 327 -4.51 19.43 9.55
N GLU A 328 -4.10 19.08 8.33
CA GLU A 328 -3.24 17.93 8.06
C GLU A 328 -1.82 18.10 8.63
N ASP A 329 -1.28 19.32 8.62
CA ASP A 329 0.04 19.59 9.21
C ASP A 329 0.00 19.42 10.74
N LEU A 330 -1.10 19.85 11.39
CA LEU A 330 -1.35 19.57 12.82
C LEU A 330 -1.43 18.06 13.06
N ARG A 331 -2.26 17.37 12.27
CA ARG A 331 -2.50 15.94 12.40
C ARG A 331 -1.20 15.14 12.25
N LYS A 332 -0.35 15.51 11.28
CA LYS A 332 0.98 14.94 11.10
C LYS A 332 1.92 15.25 12.27
N ALA A 333 1.88 16.47 12.82
CA ALA A 333 2.71 16.87 13.95
C ALA A 333 2.37 16.12 15.24
N ILE A 334 1.10 15.83 15.49
CA ILE A 334 0.69 15.10 16.68
C ILE A 334 0.73 13.59 16.47
N GLY A 335 0.38 13.13 15.27
CA GLY A 335 0.32 11.73 14.88
C GLY A 335 -1.12 11.31 14.54
N TYR A 336 -1.24 10.57 13.44
CA TYR A 336 -2.52 10.13 12.88
C TYR A 336 -3.35 9.21 13.80
N THR A 337 -2.71 8.56 14.78
CA THR A 337 -3.39 7.74 15.79
C THR A 337 -3.93 8.54 16.95
N VAL A 338 -3.31 9.68 17.27
CA VAL A 338 -3.75 10.57 18.35
C VAL A 338 -4.83 11.52 17.85
N VAL A 339 -4.69 12.02 16.63
CA VAL A 339 -5.69 12.86 15.95
C VAL A 339 -6.22 12.08 14.74
N PRO A 340 -7.34 11.34 14.89
CA PRO A 340 -7.82 10.42 13.86
C PRO A 340 -8.19 11.10 12.54
N SER A 341 -8.68 12.34 12.57
CA SER A 341 -9.05 13.10 11.37
C SER A 341 -8.84 14.61 11.56
N THR A 342 -9.02 15.37 10.49
CA THR A 342 -9.00 16.85 10.51
C THR A 342 -10.39 17.46 10.76
N GLN A 343 -11.43 16.65 10.99
CA GLN A 343 -12.77 17.12 11.35
C GLN A 343 -12.88 17.20 12.87
N PHE A 344 -12.51 18.34 13.45
CA PHE A 344 -12.50 18.52 14.89
C PHE A 344 -12.79 19.95 15.32
N THR A 345 -13.17 20.07 16.59
CA THR A 345 -13.23 21.32 17.35
C THR A 345 -12.24 21.25 18.51
N ILE A 346 -11.76 22.41 18.96
CA ILE A 346 -10.92 22.52 20.15
C ILE A 346 -11.85 22.71 21.35
N GLU A 347 -11.93 21.72 22.24
CA GLU A 347 -12.77 21.79 23.44
C GLU A 347 -12.09 22.61 24.55
N SER A 348 -10.78 22.44 24.74
CA SER A 348 -10.02 23.19 25.72
C SER A 348 -8.53 23.27 25.38
N MET A 349 -7.87 24.30 25.92
CA MET A 349 -6.41 24.49 25.81
C MET A 349 -5.85 24.94 27.16
N GLY A 350 -4.90 24.17 27.68
CA GLY A 350 -4.10 24.50 28.86
C GLY A 350 -2.71 23.88 28.72
N GLN A 351 -2.29 23.08 29.70
CA GLN A 351 -1.10 22.23 29.53
C GLN A 351 -1.31 21.18 28.42
N ASP A 352 -2.54 20.68 28.33
CA ASP A 352 -3.02 19.80 27.27
C ASP A 352 -4.01 20.54 26.36
N ILE A 353 -4.01 20.18 25.09
CA ILE A 353 -5.03 20.54 24.11
C ILE A 353 -6.00 19.36 24.03
N VAL A 354 -7.29 19.62 24.22
CA VAL A 354 -8.35 18.62 24.05
C VAL A 354 -9.12 18.93 22.78
N LEU A 355 -9.17 17.96 21.89
CA LEU A 355 -9.96 17.98 20.66
C LEU A 355 -11.12 17.00 20.77
N ALA A 356 -12.28 17.39 20.25
CA ALA A 356 -13.37 16.48 19.93
C ALA A 356 -13.61 16.52 18.44
N GLY A 357 -13.79 15.37 17.81
CA GLY A 357 -13.91 15.29 16.37
C GLY A 357 -14.62 14.04 15.90
N TYR A 358 -14.67 13.94 14.57
CA TYR A 358 -15.44 12.93 13.86
C TYR A 358 -14.62 12.24 12.78
N GLY A 359 -14.91 10.96 12.54
CA GLY A 359 -14.28 10.16 11.49
C GLY A 359 -12.81 9.84 11.73
N ALA A 360 -12.24 9.03 10.84
CA ALA A 360 -10.87 8.56 10.94
C ALA A 360 -10.26 8.34 9.55
N GLY A 361 -9.09 8.95 9.33
CA GLY A 361 -8.40 8.96 8.05
C GLY A 361 -8.58 10.28 7.27
N HIS A 362 -8.10 10.27 6.03
CA HIS A 362 -8.13 11.45 5.15
C HIS A 362 -9.50 11.69 4.50
N ALA A 363 -10.41 10.72 4.53
CA ALA A 363 -11.74 10.76 3.91
C ALA A 363 -11.79 10.96 2.39
N VAL A 364 -10.67 11.07 1.68
CA VAL A 364 -10.68 11.01 0.20
C VAL A 364 -11.00 9.60 -0.29
N GLY A 365 -11.92 9.49 -1.26
CA GLY A 365 -12.28 8.25 -1.95
C GLY A 365 -13.21 7.34 -1.14
N LEU A 366 -12.85 6.06 -1.01
CA LEU A 366 -13.68 5.03 -0.38
C LEU A 366 -13.74 5.17 1.15
N CYS A 367 -14.97 5.21 1.67
CA CYS A 367 -15.32 5.17 3.09
C CYS A 367 -15.49 3.70 3.53
N GLN A 368 -14.53 3.10 4.25
CA GLN A 368 -14.54 1.65 4.54
C GLN A 368 -15.75 1.21 5.37
N TRP A 369 -16.09 1.94 6.42
CA TRP A 369 -17.28 1.65 7.23
C TRP A 369 -18.58 1.84 6.45
N GLY A 370 -18.67 2.87 5.61
CA GLY A 370 -19.84 3.05 4.75
C GLY A 370 -19.95 1.99 3.66
N ALA A 371 -18.83 1.52 3.12
CA ALA A 371 -18.80 0.41 2.16
C ALA A 371 -19.19 -0.92 2.81
N LYS A 372 -18.79 -1.17 4.06
CA LYS A 372 -19.26 -2.30 4.86
C LYS A 372 -20.78 -2.28 4.99
N GLU A 373 -21.35 -1.16 5.40
CA GLU A 373 -22.80 -1.02 5.56
C GLU A 373 -23.53 -1.21 4.23
N LEU A 374 -23.06 -0.59 3.13
CA LEU A 374 -23.64 -0.82 1.80
C LEU A 374 -23.57 -2.30 1.39
N ALA A 375 -22.49 -3.00 1.70
CA ALA A 375 -22.39 -4.44 1.44
C ALA A 375 -23.42 -5.25 2.25
N GLU A 376 -23.65 -4.88 3.51
CA GLU A 376 -24.66 -5.51 4.39
C GLU A 376 -26.09 -5.20 3.95
N LEU A 377 -26.32 -4.05 3.33
CA LEU A 377 -27.58 -3.68 2.66
C LEU A 377 -27.80 -4.40 1.30
N GLY A 378 -26.84 -5.22 0.86
CA GLY A 378 -26.95 -6.06 -0.33
C GLY A 378 -26.44 -5.42 -1.63
N TYR A 379 -25.75 -4.28 -1.56
CA TYR A 379 -25.11 -3.69 -2.75
C TYR A 379 -23.88 -4.51 -3.18
N SER A 380 -23.72 -4.70 -4.49
CA SER A 380 -22.55 -5.38 -5.03
C SER A 380 -21.27 -4.54 -4.88
N PHE A 381 -20.11 -5.21 -4.81
CA PHE A 381 -18.81 -4.55 -4.72
C PHE A 381 -18.59 -3.56 -5.86
N SER A 382 -19.06 -3.90 -7.07
CA SER A 382 -18.96 -3.04 -8.25
C SER A 382 -19.76 -1.76 -8.11
N SER A 383 -20.97 -1.84 -7.53
CA SER A 383 -21.82 -0.68 -7.26
C SER A 383 -21.22 0.21 -6.19
N ILE A 384 -20.66 -0.39 -5.14
CA ILE A 384 -20.00 0.33 -4.04
C ILE A 384 -18.76 1.08 -4.55
N LEU A 385 -17.90 0.43 -5.34
CA LEU A 385 -16.73 1.08 -5.92
C LEU A 385 -17.12 2.25 -6.82
N ARG A 386 -18.11 2.06 -7.70
CA ARG A 386 -18.61 3.13 -8.58
C ARG A 386 -19.23 4.30 -7.81
N TYR A 387 -19.81 4.05 -6.65
CA TYR A 387 -20.35 5.09 -5.78
C TYR A 387 -19.24 5.99 -5.20
N TYR A 388 -18.20 5.39 -4.63
CA TYR A 388 -17.10 6.13 -4.02
C TYR A 388 -16.07 6.67 -5.02
N TYR A 389 -16.01 6.10 -6.22
CA TYR A 389 -15.16 6.55 -7.32
C TYR A 389 -16.04 6.89 -8.53
N PRO A 390 -16.73 8.04 -8.53
CA PRO A 390 -17.64 8.40 -9.61
C PRO A 390 -16.92 8.53 -10.96
N GLY A 391 -17.60 8.16 -12.05
CA GLY A 391 -17.05 8.23 -13.41
C GLY A 391 -16.01 7.14 -13.73
N THR A 392 -15.89 6.11 -12.90
CA THR A 392 -14.92 5.01 -13.11
C THR A 392 -15.57 3.72 -13.59
N GLU A 393 -14.73 2.83 -14.11
CA GLU A 393 -15.11 1.51 -14.61
C GLU A 393 -14.21 0.42 -14.03
N LEU A 394 -14.74 -0.80 -13.93
CA LEU A 394 -13.93 -1.97 -13.62
C LEU A 394 -13.33 -2.54 -14.90
N GLN A 395 -12.02 -2.79 -14.88
CA GLN A 395 -11.31 -3.41 -15.99
C GLN A 395 -10.34 -4.48 -15.48
N ASN A 396 -9.98 -5.41 -16.35
CA ASN A 396 -8.89 -6.33 -16.06
C ASN A 396 -7.55 -5.58 -16.21
N VAL A 397 -6.61 -5.83 -15.29
CA VAL A 397 -5.27 -5.23 -15.27
C VAL A 397 -4.55 -5.32 -16.62
N ALA A 398 -4.72 -6.43 -17.35
CA ALA A 398 -4.11 -6.65 -18.67
C ALA A 398 -4.56 -5.65 -19.75
N LEU A 399 -5.67 -4.93 -19.53
CA LEU A 399 -6.25 -3.97 -20.48
C LEU A 399 -5.94 -2.51 -20.11
N THR A 400 -5.20 -2.30 -19.02
CA THR A 400 -4.96 -0.97 -18.47
C THR A 400 -3.87 -0.20 -19.24
N LYS A 401 -4.01 1.11 -19.26
CA LYS A 401 -3.02 2.06 -19.77
C LYS A 401 -2.22 2.67 -18.63
N MET A 402 -1.05 3.23 -18.96
CA MET A 402 -0.25 3.96 -17.99
C MET A 402 -1.01 5.20 -17.47
N PRO A 403 -1.09 5.42 -16.15
CA PRO A 403 -1.67 6.63 -15.58
C PRO A 403 -0.94 7.89 -16.05
N PRO A 404 -1.65 9.01 -16.23
CA PRO A 404 -0.99 10.29 -16.40
C PRO A 404 -0.14 10.60 -15.17
N VAL A 405 1.07 11.12 -15.39
CA VAL A 405 1.91 11.59 -14.28
C VAL A 405 1.15 12.72 -13.57
N PRO A 406 0.91 12.64 -12.25
CA PRO A 406 0.19 13.69 -11.53
C PRO A 406 0.87 15.03 -11.73
N THR A 407 0.14 16.01 -12.26
CA THR A 407 0.60 17.41 -12.27
C THR A 407 0.59 17.92 -10.83
N SER A 408 1.75 18.41 -10.38
CA SER A 408 2.01 18.94 -9.04
C SER A 408 1.23 20.20 -8.72
#